data_AF-K4L581-F1
#
_entry.id   AF-K4L581-F1
#
_cell.length_a   1.000
_cell.length_b   1.000
_cell.length_c   1.000
_cell.angle_alpha   90.00
_cell.angle_beta   90.00
_cell.angle_gamma   90.00
#
_symmetry.space_group_name_H-M   'P 1'
#
loop_
_entity.id
_entity.type
_entity.pdbx_description
1 polymer ?
#
loop_
_entity_poly.entity_id
_entity_poly.type
_entity_poly.pdbx_seq_one_letter_code
_entity_poly.pdbx_strand_id
1 'polypeptide(L)'
;MSQVDANKFRAMAQSLSITLGGAAPSAVNLSETQAGDSFIESGSTEGSTSTGQDDQQGVEQEITPSEGTGQGDTDYQESLTIEGIKAKLDQFAKENGIENKLVSSIEERGLVISIQDTLLFNSGSAEISTNSRAILKKISTVLSASPNYIKVEGHTCNLPIHTAEFRSNWELSVLRATNVVHILVDDGEIDPLRLSAAGYGEYRPIADNSTEQGRITNRRVDLIILRSKYDLLEPGSSSNNTATGADSNGNSSN
;
A
#
# COMPACT_ATOMS: atom_id res chain seq x y z
N MET A 1 -36.86 12.91 10.10
CA MET A 1 -36.84 11.74 9.19
C MET A 1 -35.38 11.33 8.97
N SER A 2 -34.86 10.37 9.72
CA SER A 2 -33.58 9.68 9.45
C SER A 2 -33.44 8.44 10.35
N GLN A 3 -34.46 7.57 10.33
CA GLN A 3 -34.38 6.22 10.91
C GLN A 3 -34.49 5.13 9.83
N VAL A 4 -34.78 5.53 8.59
CA VAL A 4 -34.98 4.62 7.46
C VAL A 4 -33.65 4.17 6.87
N ASP A 5 -32.58 4.96 7.00
CA ASP A 5 -31.27 4.62 6.41
C ASP A 5 -30.43 3.67 7.30
N ALA A 6 -30.49 3.82 8.62
CA ALA A 6 -29.77 2.93 9.54
C ALA A 6 -30.28 1.48 9.47
N ASN A 7 -31.59 1.30 9.34
CA ASN A 7 -32.19 -0.03 9.22
C ASN A 7 -31.88 -0.70 7.88
N LYS A 8 -31.81 0.07 6.78
CA LYS A 8 -31.40 -0.44 5.47
C LYS A 8 -29.93 -0.82 5.43
N PHE A 9 -29.06 -0.04 6.07
CA PHE A 9 -27.63 -0.36 6.15
C PHE A 9 -27.38 -1.65 6.95
N ARG A 10 -28.12 -1.85 8.05
CA ARG A 10 -28.03 -3.07 8.85
C ARG A 10 -28.48 -4.32 8.09
N ALA A 11 -29.54 -4.19 7.30
CA ALA A 11 -30.02 -5.28 6.44
C ALA A 11 -29.00 -5.66 5.35
N MET A 12 -28.30 -4.68 4.76
CA MET A 12 -27.23 -4.95 3.81
C MET A 12 -26.03 -5.64 4.47
N ALA A 13 -25.60 -5.17 5.65
CA ALA A 13 -24.48 -5.78 6.38
C ALA A 13 -24.77 -7.24 6.77
N GLN A 14 -26.00 -7.56 7.19
CA GLN A 14 -26.42 -8.92 7.49
C GLN A 14 -26.43 -9.82 6.23
N SER A 15 -26.87 -9.30 5.08
CA SER A 15 -26.85 -10.06 3.82
C SER A 15 -25.43 -10.38 3.33
N LEU A 16 -24.46 -9.49 3.61
CA LEU A 16 -23.07 -9.66 3.22
C LEU A 16 -22.35 -10.68 4.12
N SER A 17 -22.68 -10.72 5.42
CA SER A 17 -22.17 -11.73 6.36
C SER A 17 -22.64 -13.14 6.04
N ILE A 18 -23.83 -13.30 5.44
CA ILE A 18 -24.37 -14.62 5.06
C ILE A 18 -23.69 -15.15 3.78
N THR A 19 -23.15 -14.25 2.94
CA THR A 19 -22.61 -14.61 1.61
C THR A 19 -21.09 -14.85 1.61
N LEU A 20 -20.34 -14.31 2.59
CA LEU A 20 -18.86 -14.36 2.57
C LEU A 20 -18.19 -15.34 3.54
N GLY A 21 -18.93 -16.35 4.02
CA GLY A 21 -18.33 -17.58 4.56
C GLY A 21 -17.51 -17.42 5.85
N GLY A 22 -18.19 -17.38 6.99
CA GLY A 22 -17.58 -17.53 8.32
C GLY A 22 -18.53 -18.26 9.26
N ALA A 23 -18.18 -19.50 9.61
CA ALA A 23 -19.00 -20.53 10.24
C ALA A 23 -19.79 -20.11 11.50
N ALA A 24 -21.07 -20.50 11.52
CA ALA A 24 -21.88 -20.60 12.73
C ALA A 24 -21.46 -21.83 13.56
N PRO A 25 -21.46 -21.76 14.91
CA PRO A 25 -21.24 -22.96 15.71
C PRO A 25 -22.56 -23.67 16.02
N SER A 26 -22.53 -24.99 15.79
CA SER A 26 -23.43 -26.05 16.30
C SER A 26 -24.71 -26.29 15.49
N ALA A 27 -25.03 -27.48 14.97
CA ALA A 27 -24.37 -28.78 14.97
C ALA A 27 -24.88 -29.57 13.75
N VAL A 28 -23.99 -30.33 13.11
CA VAL A 28 -24.32 -31.25 12.02
C VAL A 28 -24.69 -32.61 12.63
N ASN A 29 -25.87 -33.13 12.30
CA ASN A 29 -26.15 -34.56 12.43
C ASN A 29 -26.71 -35.07 11.10
N LEU A 30 -25.98 -35.99 10.47
CA LEU A 30 -26.36 -36.66 9.23
C LEU A 30 -27.33 -37.81 9.53
N SER A 31 -28.20 -38.06 8.55
CA SER A 31 -29.08 -39.23 8.36
C SER A 31 -30.50 -39.13 8.92
N GLU A 32 -31.45 -38.94 8.00
CA GLU A 32 -32.78 -39.55 8.11
C GLU A 32 -32.76 -40.84 7.27
N THR A 33 -32.96 -41.99 7.91
CA THR A 33 -33.81 -43.05 7.34
C THR A 33 -34.46 -43.83 8.47
N GLN A 34 -35.78 -43.66 8.54
CA GLN A 34 -36.84 -44.54 9.04
C GLN A 34 -36.84 -45.11 10.46
N ALA A 35 -38.04 -44.90 11.03
CA ALA A 35 -38.83 -45.80 11.85
C ALA A 35 -38.46 -45.93 13.33
N GLY A 36 -39.48 -45.67 14.16
CA GLY A 36 -39.68 -46.46 15.37
C GLY A 36 -39.57 -45.69 16.66
N ASP A 37 -40.75 -45.42 17.19
CA ASP A 37 -41.07 -45.55 18.61
C ASP A 37 -40.68 -44.42 19.57
N SER A 38 -41.36 -44.48 20.69
CA SER A 38 -42.00 -43.40 21.41
C SER A 38 -41.27 -43.05 22.71
N PHE A 39 -41.98 -42.35 23.61
CA PHE A 39 -41.71 -42.08 25.04
C PHE A 39 -41.08 -40.70 25.35
N ILE A 40 -41.87 -39.73 25.87
CA ILE A 40 -42.28 -39.51 27.29
C ILE A 40 -41.07 -39.00 28.11
N GLU A 41 -41.06 -37.91 28.90
CA GLU A 41 -42.06 -37.13 29.64
C GLU A 41 -41.41 -35.84 30.21
N SER A 42 -42.27 -34.91 30.67
CA SER A 42 -42.16 -34.03 31.86
C SER A 42 -40.89 -33.20 32.12
N GLY A 43 -40.97 -31.90 32.44
CA GLY A 43 -42.14 -31.09 32.77
C GLY A 43 -41.77 -29.62 33.03
N SER A 44 -42.77 -28.75 32.82
CA SER A 44 -43.30 -27.74 33.77
C SER A 44 -42.42 -27.34 34.97
N THR A 45 -42.27 -26.08 35.42
CA THR A 45 -43.11 -24.88 35.29
C THR A 45 -42.56 -23.80 36.25
N GLU A 46 -42.79 -22.51 35.94
CA GLU A 46 -42.83 -21.30 36.81
C GLU A 46 -41.57 -20.91 37.63
N GLY A 47 -41.28 -19.65 37.92
CA GLY A 47 -41.99 -18.39 37.77
C GLY A 47 -41.30 -17.28 38.59
N SER A 48 -41.92 -16.11 38.61
CA SER A 48 -41.74 -14.97 39.53
C SER A 48 -40.79 -13.82 39.16
N THR A 49 -41.47 -12.78 38.70
CA THR A 49 -41.18 -11.35 38.75
C THR A 49 -40.90 -10.85 40.18
N SER A 50 -40.01 -9.85 40.33
CA SER A 50 -40.05 -8.90 41.45
C SER A 50 -39.65 -7.51 40.98
N THR A 51 -40.51 -6.56 41.28
CA THR A 51 -40.47 -5.11 41.07
C THR A 51 -39.59 -4.40 42.12
N GLY A 52 -39.05 -3.23 41.78
CA GLY A 52 -38.42 -2.29 42.72
C GLY A 52 -38.10 -0.95 42.04
N GLN A 53 -38.64 0.14 42.59
CA GLN A 53 -38.66 1.52 42.08
C GLN A 53 -37.44 2.37 42.43
N ASP A 54 -37.21 3.37 41.56
CA ASP A 54 -36.72 4.74 41.76
C ASP A 54 -35.39 5.01 42.50
N ASP A 55 -34.44 5.62 41.78
CA ASP A 55 -33.92 6.96 42.15
C ASP A 55 -33.11 7.58 40.99
N GLN A 56 -33.46 8.82 40.64
CA GLN A 56 -32.74 9.67 39.70
C GLN A 56 -31.61 10.40 40.42
N GLN A 57 -30.39 10.36 39.87
CA GLN A 57 -29.42 11.45 40.02
C GLN A 57 -28.54 11.52 38.77
N GLY A 58 -28.56 12.69 38.14
CA GLY A 58 -27.81 12.99 36.93
C GLY A 58 -26.31 13.00 37.17
N VAL A 59 -25.59 12.42 36.22
CA VAL A 59 -24.21 12.77 35.93
C VAL A 59 -24.19 13.06 34.43
N GLU A 60 -24.04 14.32 34.08
CA GLU A 60 -23.65 14.74 32.75
C GLU A 60 -22.26 14.16 32.49
N GLN A 61 -22.19 13.01 31.84
CA GLN A 61 -20.93 12.47 31.36
C GLN A 61 -20.57 13.24 30.10
N GLU A 62 -19.68 14.22 30.29
CA GLU A 62 -18.88 14.85 29.26
C GLU A 62 -18.36 13.77 28.31
N ILE A 63 -18.88 13.76 27.07
CA ILE A 63 -18.43 12.85 26.03
C ILE A 63 -17.04 13.36 25.61
N THR A 64 -16.00 12.92 26.31
CA THR A 64 -14.64 12.95 25.78
C THR A 64 -14.63 12.00 24.57
N PRO A 65 -14.34 12.47 23.35
CA PRO A 65 -14.18 11.58 22.22
C PRO A 65 -13.04 10.61 22.54
N SER A 66 -13.39 9.33 22.68
CA SER A 66 -12.44 8.24 22.74
C SER A 66 -11.66 8.24 21.43
N GLU A 67 -10.38 8.62 21.49
CA GLU A 67 -9.41 8.47 20.39
C GLU A 67 -9.24 6.98 20.07
N GLY A 68 -10.11 6.47 19.19
CA GLY A 68 -9.87 5.23 18.48
C GLY A 68 -8.92 5.53 17.33
N THR A 69 -7.61 5.44 17.56
CA THR A 69 -6.59 5.44 16.51
C THR A 69 -6.66 4.13 15.73
N GLY A 70 -7.70 4.01 14.91
CA GLY A 70 -7.94 2.86 14.05
C GLY A 70 -7.15 3.00 12.76
N GLN A 71 -6.39 1.96 12.41
CA GLN A 71 -5.68 1.74 11.15
C GLN A 71 -6.35 2.34 9.89
N GLY A 72 -7.70 2.41 9.84
CA GLY A 72 -8.47 2.97 8.75
C GLY A 72 -8.29 4.48 8.50
N ASP A 73 -7.99 5.28 9.54
CA ASP A 73 -7.71 6.70 9.35
C ASP A 73 -6.34 6.91 8.68
N THR A 74 -5.35 6.09 9.03
CA THR A 74 -4.00 6.15 8.43
C THR A 74 -4.01 5.73 6.96
N ASP A 75 -4.71 4.65 6.61
CA ASP A 75 -4.83 4.16 5.23
C ASP A 75 -5.55 5.17 4.32
N TYR A 76 -6.55 5.88 4.86
CA TYR A 76 -7.26 6.93 4.12
C TYR A 76 -6.37 8.15 3.88
N GLN A 77 -5.64 8.63 4.90
CA GLN A 77 -4.69 9.75 4.74
C GLN A 77 -3.55 9.42 3.79
N GLU A 78 -3.03 8.19 3.83
CA GLU A 78 -2.04 7.72 2.88
C GLU A 78 -2.58 7.75 1.45
N SER A 79 -3.79 7.26 1.24
CA SER A 79 -4.41 7.22 -0.09
C SER A 79 -4.61 8.63 -0.65
N LEU A 80 -5.08 9.59 0.16
CA LEU A 80 -5.16 11.01 -0.22
C LEU A 80 -3.79 11.60 -0.57
N THR A 81 -2.75 11.23 0.18
CA THR A 81 -1.38 11.68 -0.07
C THR A 81 -0.87 11.16 -1.42
N ILE A 82 -1.06 9.86 -1.70
CA ILE A 82 -0.72 9.23 -2.98
C ILE A 82 -1.46 9.89 -4.15
N GLU A 83 -2.76 10.14 -4.01
CA GLU A 83 -3.56 10.84 -5.03
C GLU A 83 -3.06 12.26 -5.28
N GLY A 84 -2.71 13.00 -4.21
CA GLY A 84 -2.15 14.34 -4.31
C GLY A 84 -0.78 14.36 -5.02
N ILE A 85 0.09 13.39 -4.72
CA ILE A 85 1.38 13.22 -5.40
C ILE A 85 1.15 12.91 -6.89
N LYS A 86 0.24 11.98 -7.20
CA LYS A 86 -0.14 11.64 -8.58
C LYS A 86 -0.58 12.88 -9.36
N ALA A 87 -1.50 13.66 -8.79
CA ALA A 87 -2.02 14.87 -9.43
C ALA A 87 -0.92 15.91 -9.71
N LYS A 88 0.02 16.09 -8.77
CA LYS A 88 1.17 16.98 -8.95
C LYS A 88 2.11 16.51 -10.06
N LEU A 89 2.36 15.21 -10.15
CA LEU A 89 3.20 14.63 -11.20
C LEU A 89 2.55 14.71 -12.58
N ASP A 90 1.25 14.43 -12.68
CA ASP A 90 0.50 14.56 -13.92
C ASP A 90 0.49 16.02 -14.41
N GLN A 91 0.29 16.97 -13.50
CA GLN A 91 0.36 18.39 -13.80
C GLN A 91 1.77 18.80 -14.27
N PHE A 92 2.81 18.35 -13.57
CA PHE A 92 4.20 18.58 -13.98
C PHE A 92 4.50 18.01 -15.37
N ALA A 93 4.03 16.78 -15.65
CA ALA A 93 4.22 16.17 -16.96
C ALA A 93 3.58 17.00 -18.08
N LYS A 94 2.37 17.51 -17.82
CA LYS A 94 1.61 18.35 -18.74
C LYS A 94 2.27 19.70 -18.99
N GLU A 95 2.71 20.38 -17.94
CA GLU A 95 3.39 21.68 -18.05
C GLU A 95 4.70 21.61 -18.83
N ASN A 96 5.35 20.45 -18.83
CA ASN A 96 6.63 20.24 -19.52
C ASN A 96 6.47 19.49 -20.86
N GLY A 97 5.25 19.15 -21.28
CA GLY A 97 4.97 18.44 -22.55
C GLY A 97 5.59 17.05 -22.61
N ILE A 98 5.65 16.35 -21.48
CA ILE A 98 6.25 15.01 -21.34
C ILE A 98 5.22 13.96 -20.89
N GLU A 99 3.93 14.18 -21.07
CA GLU A 99 2.86 13.28 -20.60
C GLU A 99 2.97 11.86 -21.16
N ASN A 100 3.55 11.72 -22.36
CA ASN A 100 3.76 10.43 -23.00
C ASN A 100 5.03 9.71 -22.52
N LYS A 101 5.90 10.40 -21.77
CA LYS A 101 7.18 9.88 -21.29
C LYS A 101 7.25 9.76 -19.77
N LEU A 102 6.37 10.45 -19.05
CA LEU A 102 6.19 10.36 -17.61
C LEU A 102 4.71 10.07 -17.35
N VAL A 103 4.42 8.84 -16.94
CA VAL A 103 3.06 8.36 -16.69
C VAL A 103 2.97 7.91 -15.25
N SER A 104 1.92 8.32 -14.54
CA SER A 104 1.68 7.90 -13.16
C SER A 104 0.38 7.08 -13.04
N SER A 105 0.43 5.98 -12.30
CA SER A 105 -0.70 5.07 -12.07
C SER A 105 -0.71 4.56 -10.63
N ILE A 106 -1.90 4.50 -10.03
CA ILE A 106 -2.07 3.92 -8.69
C ILE A 106 -2.32 2.42 -8.88
N GLU A 107 -1.49 1.61 -8.24
CA GLU A 107 -1.57 0.15 -8.20
C GLU A 107 -1.80 -0.34 -6.76
N GLU A 108 -2.05 -1.64 -6.63
CA GLU A 108 -2.17 -2.36 -5.35
C GLU A 108 -0.93 -2.14 -4.45
N ARG A 109 0.25 -2.09 -5.06
CA ARG A 109 1.54 -1.88 -4.37
C ARG A 109 1.81 -0.42 -3.98
N GLY A 110 1.12 0.53 -4.61
CA GLY A 110 1.27 1.96 -4.37
C GLY A 110 1.29 2.79 -5.65
N LEU A 111 1.89 3.97 -5.62
CA LEU A 111 1.97 4.85 -6.79
C LEU A 111 3.15 4.46 -7.67
N VAL A 112 2.89 4.04 -8.90
CA VAL A 112 3.91 3.78 -9.91
C VAL A 112 4.06 4.99 -10.82
N ILE A 113 5.29 5.46 -10.95
CA ILE A 113 5.69 6.57 -11.79
C ILE A 113 6.64 6.01 -12.83
N SER A 114 6.13 5.78 -14.03
CA SER A 114 6.90 5.21 -15.12
C SER A 114 7.52 6.31 -15.96
N ILE A 115 8.85 6.30 -16.05
CA ILE A 115 9.64 7.27 -16.79
C ILE A 115 10.35 6.57 -17.94
N GLN A 116 10.05 6.98 -19.16
CA GLN A 116 10.66 6.41 -20.34
C GLN A 116 12.18 6.71 -20.40
N ASP A 117 12.98 5.74 -20.83
CA ASP A 117 14.44 5.85 -20.80
C ASP A 117 14.98 7.03 -21.60
N THR A 118 14.37 7.38 -22.74
CA THR A 118 14.76 8.52 -23.59
C THR A 118 14.62 9.88 -22.90
N LEU A 119 13.88 9.94 -21.77
CA LEU A 119 13.81 11.15 -20.95
C LEU A 119 14.96 11.23 -19.95
N LEU A 120 15.60 10.10 -19.61
CA LEU A 120 16.59 9.99 -18.54
C LEU A 120 18.02 9.77 -19.04
N PHE A 121 18.17 8.94 -20.07
CA PHE A 121 19.46 8.40 -20.51
C PHE A 121 19.66 8.56 -22.00
N ASN A 122 20.93 8.56 -22.41
CA ASN A 122 21.30 8.33 -23.80
C ASN A 122 21.12 6.84 -24.18
N SER A 123 20.98 6.56 -25.48
CA SER A 123 20.81 5.20 -25.99
C SER A 123 21.97 4.29 -25.55
N GLY A 124 21.63 3.12 -25.01
CA GLY A 124 22.62 2.12 -24.54
C GLY A 124 23.48 2.55 -23.34
N SER A 125 23.16 3.69 -22.72
CA SER A 125 23.88 4.21 -21.55
C SER A 125 23.02 4.14 -20.29
N ALA A 126 23.69 4.10 -19.14
CA ALA A 126 23.10 4.31 -17.81
C ALA A 126 23.37 5.73 -17.27
N GLU A 127 24.15 6.55 -17.98
CA GLU A 127 24.46 7.92 -17.57
C GLU A 127 23.25 8.84 -17.72
N ILE A 128 22.93 9.56 -16.64
CA ILE A 128 21.80 10.49 -16.59
C ILE A 128 22.22 11.84 -17.18
N SER A 129 21.45 12.34 -18.14
CA SER A 129 21.74 13.62 -18.75
C SER A 129 21.50 14.79 -17.77
N THR A 130 22.18 15.93 -17.98
CA THR A 130 21.99 17.13 -17.15
C THR A 130 20.54 17.62 -17.14
N ASN A 131 19.85 17.54 -18.27
CA ASN A 131 18.43 17.92 -18.36
C ASN A 131 17.55 16.96 -17.55
N SER A 132 17.84 15.67 -17.61
CA SER A 132 17.14 14.61 -16.87
C SER A 132 17.30 14.76 -15.36
N ARG A 133 18.47 15.23 -14.91
CA ARG A 133 18.74 15.51 -13.49
C ARG A 133 17.77 16.55 -12.92
N ALA A 134 17.48 17.62 -13.67
CA ALA A 134 16.51 18.63 -13.25
C ALA A 134 15.08 18.06 -13.13
N ILE A 135 14.69 17.15 -14.03
CA ILE A 135 13.40 16.45 -13.98
C ILE A 135 13.33 15.57 -12.73
N LEU A 136 14.34 14.73 -12.50
CA LEU A 136 14.41 13.85 -11.33
C LEU A 136 14.39 14.63 -10.01
N LYS A 137 15.04 15.79 -9.94
CA LYS A 137 14.97 16.69 -8.79
C LYS A 137 13.57 17.26 -8.54
N LYS A 138 12.81 17.56 -9.59
CA LYS A 138 11.41 17.98 -9.44
C LYS A 138 10.54 16.84 -8.96
N ILE A 139 10.75 15.64 -9.48
CA ILE A 139 10.06 14.43 -9.03
C ILE A 139 10.37 14.17 -7.55
N SER A 140 11.64 14.19 -7.13
CA SER A 140 12.02 13.97 -5.73
C SER A 140 11.36 14.95 -4.76
N THR A 141 11.23 16.22 -5.17
CA THR A 141 10.53 17.25 -4.38
C THR A 141 9.04 16.91 -4.20
N VAL A 142 8.40 16.28 -5.18
CA VAL A 142 7.01 15.83 -5.06
C VAL A 142 6.93 14.56 -4.21
N LEU A 143 7.90 13.65 -4.34
CA LEU A 143 7.99 12.41 -3.57
C LEU A 143 8.25 12.63 -2.08
N SER A 144 8.96 13.70 -1.71
CA SER A 144 9.28 14.02 -0.31
C SER A 144 8.04 14.34 0.54
N ALA A 145 6.89 14.60 -0.09
CA ALA A 145 5.62 14.81 0.59
C ALA A 145 5.07 13.54 1.29
N SER A 146 5.59 12.37 0.95
CA SER A 146 5.26 11.09 1.57
C SER A 146 6.47 10.56 2.35
N PRO A 147 6.29 9.91 3.51
CA PRO A 147 7.36 9.24 4.26
C PRO A 147 7.63 7.81 3.78
N ASN A 148 6.85 7.29 2.84
CA ASN A 148 6.87 5.89 2.43
C ASN A 148 8.19 5.47 1.77
N TYR A 149 8.47 4.17 1.77
CA TYR A 149 9.58 3.60 0.99
C TYR A 149 9.36 3.80 -0.51
N ILE A 150 10.47 4.01 -1.22
CA ILE A 150 10.51 4.23 -2.66
C ILE A 150 11.41 3.18 -3.29
N LYS A 151 10.82 2.38 -4.19
CA LYS A 151 11.54 1.40 -4.97
C LYS A 151 11.76 1.91 -6.39
N VAL A 152 12.99 1.82 -6.89
CA VAL A 152 13.37 2.20 -8.25
C VAL A 152 13.63 0.94 -9.06
N GLU A 153 12.86 0.74 -10.12
CA GLU A 153 12.87 -0.47 -10.94
C GLU A 153 13.32 -0.15 -12.37
N GLY A 154 14.44 -0.72 -12.81
CA GLY A 154 14.95 -0.56 -14.16
C GLY A 154 14.46 -1.66 -15.10
N HIS A 155 14.05 -1.27 -16.31
CA HIS A 155 13.56 -2.18 -17.35
C HIS A 155 14.19 -1.88 -18.72
N THR A 156 14.38 -2.93 -19.52
CA THR A 156 14.85 -2.83 -20.91
C THR A 156 13.84 -3.45 -21.87
N CYS A 157 14.03 -3.20 -23.17
CA CYS A 157 13.43 -4.03 -24.21
C CYS A 157 14.24 -5.33 -24.42
N ASN A 158 13.77 -6.20 -25.31
CA ASN A 158 14.40 -7.48 -25.65
C ASN A 158 15.59 -7.38 -26.63
N LEU A 159 16.06 -6.18 -26.97
CA LEU A 159 17.25 -6.05 -27.79
C LEU A 159 18.47 -6.38 -26.92
N PRO A 160 19.31 -7.36 -27.32
CA PRO A 160 20.44 -7.76 -26.51
C PRO A 160 21.49 -6.64 -26.46
N ILE A 161 22.08 -6.44 -25.28
CA ILE A 161 23.23 -5.57 -25.07
C ILE A 161 24.43 -6.40 -24.60
N HIS A 162 25.60 -6.12 -25.18
CA HIS A 162 26.86 -6.71 -24.76
C HIS A 162 27.99 -5.70 -25.02
N THR A 163 28.40 -4.97 -23.99
CA THR A 163 29.46 -3.96 -24.04
C THR A 163 30.51 -4.27 -22.96
N ALA A 164 31.60 -3.51 -22.94
CA ALA A 164 32.59 -3.62 -21.86
C ALA A 164 32.00 -3.30 -20.47
N GLU A 165 30.95 -2.46 -20.43
CA GLU A 165 30.28 -2.03 -19.19
C GLU A 165 29.12 -2.95 -18.82
N PHE A 166 28.36 -3.45 -19.81
CA PHE A 166 27.16 -4.24 -19.59
C PHE A 166 27.28 -5.61 -20.26
N ARG A 167 27.31 -6.68 -19.46
CA ARG A 167 27.32 -8.05 -19.99
C ARG A 167 25.98 -8.43 -20.62
N SER A 168 24.88 -7.91 -20.07
CA SER A 168 23.51 -8.16 -20.50
C SER A 168 22.58 -7.02 -20.10
N ASN A 169 21.30 -7.16 -20.46
CA ASN A 169 20.23 -6.25 -20.04
C ASN A 169 20.03 -6.22 -18.52
N TRP A 170 20.47 -7.24 -17.77
CA TRP A 170 20.44 -7.22 -16.31
C TRP A 170 21.29 -6.09 -15.76
N GLU A 171 22.58 -6.02 -16.12
CA GLU A 171 23.49 -4.99 -15.64
C GLU A 171 23.02 -3.58 -16.02
N LEU A 172 22.59 -3.39 -17.27
CA LEU A 172 22.08 -2.09 -17.73
C LEU A 172 20.88 -1.64 -16.90
N SER A 173 19.92 -2.54 -16.66
CA SER A 173 18.71 -2.21 -15.90
C SER A 173 19.01 -1.85 -14.45
N VAL A 174 19.90 -2.60 -13.78
CA VAL A 174 20.29 -2.34 -12.38
C VAL A 174 21.07 -1.03 -12.27
N LEU A 175 22.02 -0.76 -13.18
CA LEU A 175 22.80 0.47 -13.17
C LEU A 175 21.94 1.70 -13.45
N ARG A 176 20.97 1.62 -14.36
CA ARG A 176 19.99 2.70 -14.58
C ARG A 176 19.18 3.02 -13.33
N ALA A 177 18.66 2.00 -12.65
CA ALA A 177 17.91 2.17 -11.40
C ALA A 177 18.79 2.79 -10.29
N THR A 178 20.02 2.30 -10.14
CA THR A 178 20.98 2.78 -9.14
C THR A 178 21.38 4.24 -9.39
N ASN A 179 21.63 4.62 -10.65
CA ASN A 179 21.94 6.00 -11.00
C ASN A 179 20.78 6.94 -10.70
N VAL A 180 19.52 6.50 -10.89
CA VAL A 180 18.36 7.30 -10.48
C VAL A 180 18.31 7.46 -8.97
N VAL A 181 18.56 6.39 -8.19
CA VAL A 181 18.67 6.46 -6.72
C VAL A 181 19.71 7.49 -6.29
N HIS A 182 20.89 7.50 -6.90
CA HIS A 182 21.92 8.51 -6.60
C HIS A 182 21.40 9.94 -6.80
N ILE A 183 20.70 10.22 -7.90
CA ILE A 183 20.12 11.55 -8.11
C ILE A 183 19.04 11.89 -7.07
N LEU A 184 18.20 10.92 -6.69
CA LEU A 184 17.17 11.13 -5.66
C LEU A 184 17.77 11.46 -4.29
N VAL A 185 18.91 10.88 -3.95
CA VAL A 185 19.66 11.17 -2.72
C VAL A 185 20.40 12.50 -2.83
N ASP A 186 21.29 12.62 -3.82
CA ASP A 186 22.28 13.70 -3.89
C ASP A 186 21.64 15.05 -4.22
N ASP A 187 20.68 15.07 -5.16
CA ASP A 187 20.07 16.30 -5.64
C ASP A 187 18.66 16.52 -5.08
N GLY A 188 18.02 15.43 -4.65
CA GLY A 188 16.63 15.36 -4.22
C GLY A 188 16.43 15.27 -2.72
N GLU A 189 17.49 15.02 -1.95
CA GLU A 189 17.49 14.95 -0.48
C GLU A 189 16.50 13.92 0.09
N ILE A 190 16.18 12.86 -0.67
CA ILE A 190 15.44 11.72 -0.16
C ILE A 190 16.35 10.93 0.77
N ASP A 191 15.85 10.57 1.96
CA ASP A 191 16.57 9.72 2.91
C ASP A 191 16.97 8.38 2.24
N PRO A 192 18.27 8.05 2.16
CA PRO A 192 18.74 6.80 1.59
C PRO A 192 18.12 5.54 2.23
N LEU A 193 17.72 5.61 3.51
CA LEU A 193 17.07 4.49 4.19
C LEU A 193 15.71 4.14 3.60
N ARG A 194 15.09 5.06 2.85
CA ARG A 194 13.80 4.85 2.19
C ARG A 194 13.92 4.27 0.79
N LEU A 195 15.12 4.12 0.25
CA LEU A 195 15.35 3.84 -1.17
C LEU A 195 15.86 2.42 -1.39
N SER A 196 15.30 1.75 -2.39
CA SER A 196 15.83 0.50 -2.94
C SER A 196 15.87 0.55 -4.46
N ALA A 197 16.81 -0.18 -5.06
CA ALA A 197 16.96 -0.30 -6.51
C ALA A 197 16.87 -1.77 -6.93
N ALA A 198 16.16 -2.04 -8.02
CA ALA A 198 16.09 -3.33 -8.67
C ALA A 198 16.18 -3.17 -10.18
N GLY A 199 16.77 -4.15 -10.86
CA GLY A 199 16.76 -4.24 -12.33
C GLY A 199 16.14 -5.56 -12.75
N TYR A 200 15.24 -5.52 -13.73
CA TYR A 200 14.54 -6.71 -14.23
C TYR A 200 14.94 -7.10 -15.66
N GLY A 201 15.87 -6.38 -16.27
CA GLY A 201 16.20 -6.52 -17.69
C GLY A 201 14.95 -6.46 -18.57
N GLU A 202 14.87 -7.40 -19.51
CA GLU A 202 13.78 -7.49 -20.51
C GLU A 202 12.60 -8.36 -20.07
N TYR A 203 12.67 -8.98 -18.88
CA TYR A 203 11.76 -10.06 -18.46
C TYR A 203 10.47 -9.58 -17.77
N ARG A 204 10.22 -8.27 -17.79
CA ARG A 204 9.00 -7.62 -17.30
C ARG A 204 8.47 -6.59 -18.33
N PRO A 205 8.15 -7.04 -19.57
CA PRO A 205 7.61 -6.14 -20.59
C PRO A 205 6.18 -5.74 -20.24
N ILE A 206 5.83 -4.49 -20.55
CA ILE A 206 4.46 -3.95 -20.44
C ILE A 206 3.83 -3.68 -21.82
N ALA A 207 4.62 -3.85 -22.89
CA ALA A 207 4.20 -3.70 -24.27
C ALA A 207 4.88 -4.74 -25.18
N ASP A 208 4.38 -4.90 -26.41
CA ASP A 208 4.90 -5.88 -27.36
C ASP A 208 6.28 -5.50 -27.90
N ASN A 209 7.29 -6.32 -27.59
CA ASN A 209 8.67 -6.17 -28.05
C ASN A 209 8.86 -6.37 -29.57
N SER A 210 7.87 -6.91 -30.29
CA SER A 210 7.94 -7.05 -31.75
C SER A 210 7.91 -5.68 -32.47
N THR A 211 7.27 -4.69 -31.86
CA THR A 211 7.10 -3.34 -32.41
C THR A 211 8.13 -2.37 -31.85
N GLU A 212 8.56 -1.37 -32.64
CA GLU A 212 9.44 -0.32 -32.10
C GLU A 212 8.77 0.46 -30.98
N GLN A 213 7.48 0.77 -31.14
CA GLN A 213 6.72 1.47 -30.11
C GLN A 213 6.67 0.69 -28.80
N GLY A 214 6.44 -0.62 -28.83
CA GLY A 214 6.42 -1.43 -27.62
C GLY A 214 7.81 -1.58 -27.00
N ARG A 215 8.89 -1.65 -27.80
CA ARG A 215 10.26 -1.59 -27.26
C ARG A 215 10.54 -0.26 -26.56
N ILE A 216 10.13 0.85 -27.16
CA ILE A 216 10.22 2.20 -26.58
C ILE A 216 9.51 2.25 -25.22
N THR A 217 8.29 1.72 -25.14
CA THR A 217 7.51 1.66 -23.89
C THR A 217 8.15 0.73 -22.84
N ASN A 218 8.75 -0.38 -23.25
CA ASN A 218 9.41 -1.31 -22.33
C ASN A 218 10.70 -0.75 -21.72
N ARG A 219 11.39 0.15 -22.43
CA ARG A 219 12.58 0.85 -21.91
C ARG A 219 12.15 2.00 -20.99
N ARG A 220 12.11 1.72 -19.69
CA ARG A 220 11.63 2.66 -18.67
C ARG A 220 12.30 2.42 -17.32
N VAL A 221 12.19 3.39 -16.45
CA VAL A 221 12.46 3.27 -15.01
C VAL A 221 11.18 3.59 -14.28
N ASP A 222 10.73 2.66 -13.44
CA ASP A 222 9.54 2.83 -12.61
C ASP A 222 10.00 3.25 -11.21
N LEU A 223 9.45 4.35 -10.69
CA LEU A 223 9.59 4.75 -9.28
C LEU A 223 8.28 4.41 -8.58
N ILE A 224 8.35 3.59 -7.54
CA ILE A 224 7.18 3.09 -6.82
C ILE A 224 7.21 3.64 -5.41
N ILE A 225 6.24 4.48 -5.06
CA ILE A 225 5.97 4.83 -3.67
C ILE A 225 5.16 3.68 -3.09
N LEU A 226 5.78 2.89 -2.22
CA LEU A 226 5.15 1.72 -1.63
C LEU A 226 4.08 2.14 -0.61
N ARG A 227 2.94 1.46 -0.60
CA ARG A 227 1.98 1.61 0.51
C ARG A 227 2.61 1.09 1.80
N SER A 228 2.31 1.75 2.91
CA SER A 228 2.81 1.44 4.26
C SER A 228 2.54 -0.01 4.69
N LYS A 229 1.47 -0.62 4.18
CA LYS A 229 1.19 -2.06 4.38
C LYS A 229 2.31 -3.00 3.90
N TYR A 230 3.20 -2.53 3.02
CA TYR A 230 4.35 -3.29 2.52
C TYR A 230 5.65 -2.95 3.24
N ASP A 231 5.66 -2.02 4.19
CA ASP A 231 6.87 -1.59 4.90
C ASP A 231 7.56 -2.78 5.58
N LEU A 232 6.78 -3.74 6.11
CA LEU A 232 7.28 -4.97 6.74
C LEU A 232 8.12 -5.87 5.82
N LEU A 233 8.08 -5.65 4.51
CA LEU A 233 8.89 -6.37 3.53
C LEU A 233 10.25 -5.71 3.30
N GLU A 234 10.42 -4.46 3.73
CA GLU A 234 11.65 -3.72 3.54
C GLU A 234 12.65 -4.04 4.68
N PRO A 235 13.92 -4.32 4.34
CA PRO A 235 14.93 -4.63 5.36
C PRO A 235 15.09 -3.48 6.35
N GLY A 236 15.05 -3.80 7.65
CA GLY A 236 15.25 -2.80 8.71
C GLY A 236 13.98 -2.02 9.11
N SER A 237 12.81 -2.35 8.55
CA SER A 237 11.51 -1.84 9.00
C SER A 237 11.14 -2.43 10.38
N SER A 238 11.86 -2.03 11.43
CA SER A 238 11.53 -2.46 12.78
C SER A 238 10.20 -1.82 13.18
N SER A 239 9.18 -2.61 13.45
CA SER A 239 7.92 -2.16 14.04
C SER A 239 8.19 -1.50 15.39
N ASN A 240 8.27 -0.17 15.44
CA ASN A 240 8.33 0.59 16.69
C ASN A 240 6.98 0.56 17.41
N ASN A 241 6.53 -0.62 17.84
CA ASN A 241 5.38 -0.77 18.72
C ASN A 241 5.55 -1.89 19.75
N THR A 242 6.76 -2.07 20.29
CA THR A 242 6.99 -2.89 21.48
C THR A 242 8.19 -2.38 22.27
N ALA A 243 8.07 -1.19 22.86
CA ALA A 243 8.99 -0.73 23.90
C ALA A 243 8.34 0.36 24.79
N THR A 244 7.13 0.10 25.28
CA THR A 244 6.53 0.85 26.39
C THR A 244 6.11 -0.14 27.48
N GLY A 245 7.07 -0.52 28.32
CA GLY A 245 6.83 -1.28 29.55
C GLY A 245 7.95 -2.27 29.87
N ALA A 246 8.47 -2.18 31.10
CA ALA A 246 9.61 -2.90 31.70
C ALA A 246 10.99 -2.29 31.36
N ASP A 247 11.77 -1.69 32.26
CA ASP A 247 11.74 -1.65 33.73
C ASP A 247 12.33 -0.33 34.23
N SER A 248 11.53 0.40 35.01
CA SER A 248 12.05 1.29 36.05
C SER A 248 12.28 0.45 37.31
N ASN A 249 13.49 -0.07 37.55
CA ASN A 249 13.88 -0.51 38.90
C ASN A 249 15.40 -0.70 39.11
N GLY A 250 15.95 0.06 40.07
CA GLY A 250 17.20 -0.17 40.83
C GLY A 250 18.53 -0.14 40.04
N ASN A 251 19.62 0.44 40.53
CA ASN A 251 20.07 0.56 41.92
C ASN A 251 21.16 1.64 42.03
N SER A 252 21.13 2.36 43.15
CA SER A 252 22.13 3.29 43.65
C SER A 252 23.26 2.54 44.38
N SER A 253 24.43 3.16 44.48
CA SER A 253 25.64 2.73 45.23
C SER A 253 26.46 1.66 44.49
N ASN A 254 27.78 1.76 44.35
CA ASN A 254 28.80 2.14 45.32
C ASN A 254 30.05 2.68 44.61
#